data_AF-A0A0F2RY15-F1
#
_entry.id   AF-A0A0F2RY15-F1
#
_cell.length_a   1.000
_cell.length_b   1.000
_cell.length_c   1.000
_cell.angle_alpha   90.00
_cell.angle_beta   90.00
_cell.angle_gamma   90.00
#
_symmetry.space_group_name_H-M   'P 1'
#
loop_
_entity.id
_entity.type
_entity.pdbx_description
1 polymer ?
#
loop_
_entity_poly.entity_id
_entity_poly.type
_entity_poly.pdbx_seq_one_letter_code
_entity_poly.pdbx_strand_id
1 'polypeptide(L)'
;MTEKVTTIQPGPVFYDVFLGYLRVIGTNLKDWCVPHGVTPTNAKSAATGGWNGTKARALRQKMLDEVGEETFARLYADRMRREDAA
;
A
#
# COMPACT_ATOMS: atom_id res chain seq x y z
N MET A 1 16.60 -12.44 -17.67
CA MET A 1 15.17 -12.10 -17.58
C MET A 1 15.07 -10.76 -16.89
N THR A 2 14.88 -9.68 -17.64
CA THR A 2 14.78 -8.33 -17.06
C THR A 2 13.37 -8.16 -16.52
N GLU A 3 13.14 -8.60 -15.28
CA GLU A 3 11.95 -8.20 -14.56
C GLU A 3 11.94 -6.68 -14.50
N LYS A 4 10.92 -6.07 -15.13
CA LYS A 4 10.63 -4.66 -14.92
C LYS A 4 10.34 -4.51 -13.43
N VAL A 5 11.27 -3.93 -12.69
CA VAL A 5 11.00 -3.45 -11.34
C VAL A 5 9.87 -2.45 -11.49
N THR A 6 8.65 -2.89 -11.19
CA THR A 6 7.48 -2.01 -11.19
C THR A 6 7.66 -1.17 -9.94
N THR A 7 8.28 0.01 -10.08
CA THR A 7 8.61 0.84 -8.92
C THR A 7 7.32 1.25 -8.22
N ILE A 8 7.01 0.61 -7.10
CA ILE A 8 5.79 0.87 -6.32
C ILE A 8 5.80 2.34 -5.87
N GLN A 9 4.87 3.13 -6.40
CA GLN A 9 4.75 4.55 -6.05
C GLN A 9 3.67 4.76 -4.98
N PRO A 10 3.86 5.73 -4.06
CA PRO A 10 2.75 6.21 -3.25
C PRO A 10 1.68 6.82 -4.14
N GLY A 11 0.41 6.55 -3.84
CA GLY A 11 -0.72 7.03 -4.63
C GLY A 11 -2.01 6.26 -4.34
N PRO A 12 -3.12 6.61 -5.03
CA PRO A 12 -4.41 5.94 -4.85
C PRO A 12 -4.33 4.42 -5.05
N VAL A 13 -3.61 3.97 -6.09
CA VAL A 13 -3.41 2.54 -6.40
C VAL A 13 -2.73 1.80 -5.25
N PHE A 14 -1.70 2.38 -4.64
CA PHE A 14 -1.03 1.80 -3.48
C PHE A 14 -2.01 1.58 -2.33
N TYR A 15 -2.79 2.62 -2.03
CA TYR A 15 -3.75 2.60 -0.94
C TYR A 15 -4.88 1.59 -1.18
N ASP A 16 -5.41 1.55 -2.40
CA ASP A 16 -6.46 0.59 -2.80
C ASP A 16 -5.98 -0.86 -2.68
N VAL A 17 -4.76 -1.16 -3.13
CA VAL A 17 -4.16 -2.51 -3.01
C VAL A 17 -4.07 -2.92 -1.56
N PHE A 18 -3.56 -2.03 -0.70
CA PHE A 18 -3.44 -2.30 0.73
C PHE A 18 -4.82 -2.53 1.37
N LEU A 19 -5.81 -1.68 1.08
CA LEU A 19 -7.18 -1.86 1.59
C LEU A 19 -7.82 -3.16 1.10
N GLY A 20 -7.59 -3.52 -0.16
CA GLY A 20 -8.05 -4.78 -0.73
C GLY A 20 -7.48 -5.98 0.02
N TYR A 21 -6.19 -5.96 0.31
CA TYR A 21 -5.54 -7.00 1.13
C TYR A 21 -6.15 -7.09 2.53
N LEU A 22 -6.28 -5.96 3.25
CA LEU A 22 -6.85 -5.96 4.60
C LEU A 22 -8.25 -6.58 4.62
N ARG A 23 -9.07 -6.30 3.61
CA ARG A 23 -10.40 -6.90 3.46
C ARG A 23 -10.35 -8.42 3.26
N VAL A 24 -9.40 -8.92 2.47
CA VAL A 24 -9.22 -10.36 2.21
C VAL A 24 -8.84 -11.11 3.47
N ILE A 25 -7.97 -10.53 4.31
CA ILE A 25 -7.57 -11.15 5.58
C ILE A 25 -8.57 -10.89 6.74
N GLY A 26 -9.70 -10.25 6.46
CA GLY A 26 -10.77 -10.03 7.44
C GLY A 26 -10.52 -8.89 8.44
N THR A 27 -9.65 -7.93 8.11
CA THR A 27 -9.39 -6.73 8.93
C THR A 27 -9.76 -5.45 8.17
N ASN A 28 -9.49 -4.29 8.77
CA ASN A 28 -9.66 -2.98 8.14
C ASN A 28 -8.52 -2.02 8.55
N LEU A 29 -8.44 -0.87 7.88
CA LEU A 29 -7.36 0.09 8.12
C LEU A 29 -7.30 0.59 9.57
N LYS A 30 -8.44 0.81 10.20
CA LYS A 30 -8.50 1.29 11.58
C LYS A 30 -7.91 0.27 12.53
N ASP A 31 -8.30 -0.99 12.38
CA ASP A 31 -7.84 -2.08 13.24
C ASP A 31 -6.36 -2.41 12.99
N TRP A 32 -5.88 -2.33 11.74
CA TRP A 32 -4.45 -2.43 11.44
C TRP A 32 -3.64 -1.28 12.03
N CYS A 33 -4.19 -0.06 12.07
CA CYS A 33 -3.49 1.12 12.59
C CYS A 33 -3.25 1.08 14.11
N VAL A 34 -4.15 0.43 14.88
CA VAL A 34 -4.08 0.38 16.35
C VAL A 34 -2.77 -0.23 16.88
N PRO A 35 -2.39 -1.47 16.52
CA PRO A 35 -1.15 -2.06 17.00
C PRO A 35 0.11 -1.36 16.46
N HIS A 36 -0.01 -0.60 15.37
CA HIS A 36 1.12 0.14 14.78
C HIS A 36 1.29 1.55 15.38
N GLY A 37 0.36 2.01 16.22
CA GLY A 37 0.41 3.34 16.85
C GLY A 37 0.23 4.48 15.85
N VAL A 38 -0.51 4.25 14.77
CA VAL A 38 -0.72 5.22 13.68
C VAL A 38 -2.20 5.59 13.60
N THR A 39 -2.52 6.79 13.12
CA THR A 39 -3.91 7.16 12.83
C THR A 39 -4.29 6.77 11.40
N PRO A 40 -5.55 6.37 11.11
CA PRO A 40 -5.99 6.07 9.75
C PRO A 40 -5.73 7.21 8.76
N THR A 41 -5.83 8.46 9.21
CA THR A 41 -5.51 9.66 8.41
C THR A 41 -4.04 9.69 8.01
N ASN A 42 -3.11 9.42 8.92
CA ASN A 42 -1.68 9.38 8.62
C ASN A 42 -1.32 8.19 7.73
N ALA A 43 -1.96 7.03 7.95
CA ALA A 43 -1.81 5.86 7.09
C ALA A 43 -2.24 6.16 5.65
N LYS A 44 -3.44 6.72 5.47
CA LYS A 44 -3.91 7.16 4.15
C LYS A 44 -2.98 8.20 3.53
N SER A 45 -2.61 9.25 4.27
CA SER A 45 -1.75 10.33 3.76
C SER A 45 -0.36 9.82 3.34
N ALA A 46 0.23 8.89 4.09
CA ALA A 46 1.50 8.26 3.72
C ALA A 46 1.36 7.35 2.48
N ALA A 47 0.30 6.55 2.42
CA ALA A 47 0.02 5.63 1.31
C ALA A 47 -0.25 6.37 0.00
N THR A 48 -1.04 7.45 0.04
CA THR A 48 -1.38 8.25 -1.14
C THR A 48 -0.36 9.32 -1.50
N GLY A 49 0.71 9.47 -0.71
CA GLY A 49 1.76 10.46 -0.95
C GLY A 49 1.42 11.89 -0.53
N GLY A 50 0.34 12.12 0.21
CA GLY A 50 0.03 13.41 0.84
C GLY A 50 1.07 13.82 1.89
N TRP A 51 1.81 12.84 2.44
CA TRP A 51 2.96 13.05 3.29
C TRP A 51 4.11 12.11 2.88
N ASN A 52 5.32 12.65 2.69
CA ASN A 52 6.47 11.92 2.11
C ASN A 52 7.77 11.97 2.93
N GLY A 53 7.70 12.38 4.20
CA GLY A 53 8.86 12.40 5.10
C GLY A 53 9.37 11.00 5.47
N THR A 54 10.46 10.94 6.25
CA THR A 54 11.10 9.68 6.70
C THR A 54 10.10 8.73 7.37
N LYS A 55 9.26 9.25 8.27
CA LYS A 55 8.21 8.46 8.95
C LYS A 55 7.13 7.95 7.98
N ALA A 56 6.75 8.71 6.95
CA ALA A 56 5.83 8.24 5.92
C ALA A 56 6.41 7.10 5.08
N ARG A 57 7.70 7.18 4.73
CA ARG A 57 8.39 6.10 4.00
C ARG A 57 8.47 4.83 4.85
N ALA A 58 8.82 4.96 6.13
CA ALA A 58 8.81 3.83 7.06
C ALA A 58 7.42 3.21 7.24
N LEU A 59 6.37 4.04 7.27
CA LEU A 59 5.00 3.55 7.35
C LEU A 59 4.56 2.81 6.08
N ARG A 60 4.95 3.28 4.90
CA ARG A 60 4.73 2.56 3.64
C ARG A 60 5.46 1.23 3.62
N GLN A 61 6.70 1.17 4.13
CA GLN A 61 7.41 -0.09 4.24
C GLN A 61 6.65 -1.09 5.12
N LYS A 62 6.14 -0.66 6.28
CA LYS A 62 5.30 -1.53 7.13
C LYS A 62 4.06 -2.08 6.40
N MET A 63 3.46 -1.29 5.51
CA MET A 63 2.33 -1.75 4.68
C MET A 63 2.76 -2.78 3.64
N LEU A 64 3.95 -2.62 3.04
CA LEU A 64 4.52 -3.60 2.12
C LEU A 64 4.85 -4.91 2.85
N ASP A 65 5.46 -4.81 4.03
CA ASP A 65 5.84 -5.96 4.86
C ASP A 65 4.62 -6.76 5.30
N GLU A 66 3.52 -6.10 5.68
CA GLU A 66 2.25 -6.72 6.08
C GLU A 66 1.65 -7.61 4.98
N VAL A 67 1.77 -7.19 3.72
CA VAL A 67 1.25 -7.92 2.55
C VAL A 67 2.26 -8.93 2.02
N GLY A 68 3.54 -8.69 2.28
CA GLY A 68 4.67 -9.28 1.58
C GLY A 68 4.97 -8.53 0.28
N GLU A 69 6.23 -8.11 0.09
CA GLU A 69 6.63 -7.25 -1.04
C GLU A 69 6.30 -7.84 -2.41
N GLU A 70 6.56 -9.14 -2.61
CA GLU A 70 6.27 -9.84 -3.87
C GLU A 70 4.76 -9.85 -4.17
N THR A 71 3.94 -10.18 -3.16
CA THR A 71 2.48 -10.18 -3.26
C THR A 71 1.97 -8.78 -3.56
N PHE A 72 2.47 -7.76 -2.85
CA PHE A 72 2.08 -6.38 -3.08
C PHE A 72 2.42 -5.94 -4.50
N ALA A 73 3.62 -6.23 -4.98
CA ALA A 73 4.05 -5.88 -6.34
C ALA A 73 3.14 -6.50 -7.41
N ARG A 74 2.75 -7.77 -7.23
CA ARG A 74 1.81 -8.45 -8.13
C ARG A 74 0.43 -7.80 -8.15
N LEU A 75 -0.13 -7.52 -6.97
CA LEU A 75 -1.44 -6.87 -6.83
C LEU A 75 -1.43 -5.44 -7.39
N TYR A 76 -0.35 -4.70 -7.14
CA TYR A 76 -0.14 -3.35 -7.65
C TYR A 76 -0.06 -3.33 -9.18
N ALA A 77 0.74 -4.22 -9.77
CA ALA A 77 0.82 -4.34 -11.22
C ALA A 77 -0.52 -4.73 -11.85
N ASP A 78 -1.31 -5.58 -11.19
CA ASP A 78 -2.66 -5.92 -11.66
C ASP A 78 -3.61 -4.72 -11.61
N ARG A 79 -3.58 -3.95 -10.52
CA ARG A 79 -4.40 -2.75 -10.37
C ARG A 79 -4.03 -1.68 -11.40
N MET A 80 -2.74 -1.45 -11.64
CA MET A 80 -2.25 -0.52 -12.68
C MET A 80 -2.75 -0.90 -14.08
N ARG A 81 -2.66 -2.19 -14.45
CA ARG A 81 -3.19 -2.66 -15.75
C ARG A 81 -4.69 -2.42 -15.92
N ARG A 82 -5.47 -2.47 -14.84
CA ARG A 82 -6.92 -2.20 -14.88
C ARG A 82 -7.23 -0.72 -15.01
N GLU A 83 -6.41 0.16 -14.43
CA GLU A 83 -6.54 1.62 -14.58
C GLU A 83 -6.17 2.06 -16.01
N ASP A 84 -5.13 1.48 -16.61
CA ASP A 84 -4.73 1.79 -18.00
C ASP A 84 -5.76 1.28 -19.05
N ALA A 85 -6.62 0.35 -18.67
CA ALA A 85 -7.65 -0.23 -19.53
C ALA A 85 -9.02 0.47 -19.41
N ALA A 86 -9.13 1.48 -18.56
CA ALA A 86 -10.35 2.26 -18.30
C ALA A 86 -10.31 3.62 -19.02
#